data_AF-A0A1F9ERH8-F1
#
_entry.id   AF-A0A1F9ERH8-F1
#
_cell.length_a   1.000
_cell.length_b   1.000
_cell.length_c   1.000
_cell.angle_alpha   90.00
_cell.angle_beta   90.00
_cell.angle_gamma   90.00
#
_symmetry.space_group_name_H-M   'P 1'
#
loop_
_entity.id
_entity.type
_entity.pdbx_description
1 polymer ?
#
loop_
_entity_poly.entity_id
_entity_poly.type
_entity_poly.pdbx_seq_one_letter_code
_entity_poly.pdbx_strand_id
1 'polypeptide(L)'
;MTEIGGRISGLSSEETSMADVELRGKLDDHAPLEITGKINPLKEDLYVDIKARFKDMELSPTTPYAGKYVGYTVEKGKLSFDLKYLIVKKKLESQNYIFLDQLTLGDRVENPQATKWPVKLAIALLKDRKGEIKLDIPVTGSLDDPKFSVWGIIIKILINLISKAATSPFSLLGAVFGGGEELSFVEFDYGSTTVAEPNTKKLETIVKALHDRPSLKMDIEGHVDMEKDREGLKQYLFNRKVKAQKLNEMVKKGQPAIPVDDIKIEPKEYEKYLKMAYKEEKFPKPKNVIGMAKDLPAPEMEKLMVTHIEVKESDLRILASQRAMKVKDAILKSKQIEPERVFILEPKSLAPEKKEKVKESRVDFKLK
;
A
#
# COMPACT_ATOMS: atom_id res chain seq x y z
N MET A 1 24.94 28.71 -15.56
CA MET A 1 26.13 27.90 -15.88
C MET A 1 27.31 28.84 -15.83
N THR A 2 28.08 28.80 -14.76
CA THR A 2 29.28 29.62 -14.57
C THR A 2 30.46 28.65 -14.55
N GLU A 3 31.36 28.78 -15.53
CA GLU A 3 32.62 28.05 -15.62
C GLU A 3 32.50 26.53 -15.89
N ILE A 4 32.66 26.15 -17.16
CA ILE A 4 32.97 24.76 -17.56
C ILE A 4 34.41 24.75 -18.02
N GLY A 5 35.23 23.90 -17.41
CA GLY A 5 36.64 23.69 -17.77
C GLY A 5 36.94 22.21 -17.88
N GLY A 6 37.98 21.85 -18.63
CA GLY A 6 38.34 20.44 -18.78
C GLY A 6 39.27 20.19 -19.94
N ARG A 7 39.52 18.91 -20.22
CA ARG A 7 40.39 18.45 -21.29
C ARG A 7 39.77 17.23 -21.96
N ILE A 8 39.89 17.20 -23.28
CA ILE A 8 39.68 16.02 -24.10
C ILE A 8 41.01 15.72 -24.78
N SER A 9 41.54 14.51 -24.68
CA SER A 9 42.85 14.15 -25.24
C SER A 9 42.86 12.82 -25.92
N GLY A 10 43.60 12.70 -27.03
CA GLY A 10 43.66 11.48 -27.81
C GLY A 10 42.51 11.33 -28.81
N LEU A 11 41.91 12.46 -29.24
CA LEU A 11 40.91 12.45 -30.31
C LEU A 11 41.57 12.04 -31.63
N SER A 12 41.08 10.95 -32.22
CA SER A 12 41.58 10.39 -33.48
C SER A 12 40.44 9.70 -34.22
N SER A 13 40.57 9.60 -35.54
CA SER A 13 39.63 8.85 -36.41
C SER A 13 39.99 7.37 -36.53
N GLU A 14 41.07 6.91 -35.89
CA GLU A 14 41.45 5.51 -35.87
C GLU A 14 40.44 4.68 -35.05
N GLU A 15 40.05 3.52 -35.57
CA GLU A 15 39.01 2.65 -35.01
C GLU A 15 39.32 2.16 -33.58
N THR A 16 40.60 1.99 -33.26
CA THR A 16 41.09 1.49 -31.96
C THR A 16 41.39 2.61 -30.96
N SER A 17 41.42 3.86 -31.40
CA SER A 17 41.75 4.99 -30.54
C SER A 17 40.56 5.36 -29.64
N MET A 18 40.86 5.82 -28.42
CA MET A 18 39.85 6.31 -27.48
C MET A 18 40.38 7.59 -26.85
N ALA A 19 39.62 8.68 -26.97
CA ALA A 19 39.94 9.95 -26.33
C ALA A 19 39.48 9.94 -24.87
N ASP A 20 40.37 10.34 -23.96
CA ASP A 20 40.02 10.58 -22.57
C ASP A 20 39.28 11.91 -22.43
N VAL A 21 38.20 11.90 -21.67
CA VAL A 21 37.36 13.05 -21.35
C VAL A 21 37.45 13.32 -19.85
N GLU A 22 37.78 14.55 -19.49
CA GLU A 22 37.65 15.06 -18.13
C GLU A 22 37.12 16.50 -18.19
N LEU A 23 35.83 16.68 -17.88
CA LEU A 23 35.18 17.98 -17.81
C LEU A 23 34.66 18.21 -16.39
N ARG A 24 34.84 19.43 -15.89
CA ARG A 24 34.34 19.87 -14.60
C ARG A 24 33.69 21.24 -14.77
N GLY A 25 32.65 21.48 -14.01
CA GLY A 25 32.02 22.80 -13.99
C GLY A 25 31.17 23.00 -12.76
N LYS A 26 30.55 24.17 -12.66
CA LYS A 26 29.60 24.47 -11.60
C LYS A 26 28.35 25.15 -12.16
N LEU A 27 27.21 24.84 -11.56
CA LEU A 27 25.99 25.61 -11.75
C LEU A 27 25.75 26.45 -10.50
N ASP A 28 25.51 27.75 -10.73
CA ASP A 28 25.22 28.75 -9.69
C ASP A 28 26.23 28.72 -8.54
N ASP A 29 27.51 28.53 -8.86
CA ASP A 29 28.68 28.47 -7.97
C ASP A 29 28.68 27.37 -6.89
N HIS A 30 27.61 26.58 -6.79
CA HIS A 30 27.37 25.64 -5.68
C HIS A 30 27.11 24.19 -6.11
N ALA A 31 26.65 23.94 -7.34
CA ALA A 31 26.32 22.58 -7.81
C ALA A 31 27.42 22.05 -8.76
N PRO A 32 28.33 21.18 -8.30
CA PRO A 32 29.43 20.69 -9.12
C PRO A 32 28.94 19.69 -10.19
N LEU A 33 29.47 19.86 -11.40
CA LEU A 33 29.34 18.95 -12.53
C LEU A 33 30.70 18.29 -12.79
N GLU A 34 30.70 16.99 -12.96
CA GLU A 34 31.88 16.21 -13.35
C GLU A 34 31.49 15.22 -14.45
N ILE A 35 32.26 15.19 -15.53
CA ILE A 35 32.10 14.26 -16.65
C ILE A 35 33.46 13.63 -16.91
N THR A 36 33.54 12.31 -16.79
CA THR A 36 34.78 11.56 -17.01
C THR A 36 34.51 10.36 -17.89
N GLY A 37 35.48 9.94 -18.69
CA GLY A 37 35.31 8.73 -19.47
C GLY A 37 36.19 8.65 -20.70
N LYS A 38 35.79 7.76 -21.61
CA LYS A 38 36.42 7.55 -22.91
C LYS A 38 35.40 7.69 -24.02
N ILE A 39 35.78 8.34 -25.11
CA ILE A 39 34.95 8.47 -26.30
C ILE A 39 35.75 8.21 -27.56
N ASN A 40 35.08 7.75 -28.61
CA ASN A 40 35.56 7.89 -29.97
C ASN A 40 34.38 8.30 -30.85
N PRO A 41 34.17 9.62 -31.05
CA PRO A 41 33.08 10.13 -31.85
C PRO A 41 33.37 10.16 -33.35
N LEU A 42 34.60 9.86 -33.77
CA LEU A 42 35.04 9.99 -35.16
C LEU A 42 35.08 8.66 -35.92
N LYS A 43 34.94 7.53 -35.23
CA LYS A 43 34.84 6.21 -35.84
C LYS A 43 33.43 5.92 -36.37
N GLU A 44 33.30 4.89 -37.22
CA GLU A 44 32.02 4.57 -37.91
C GLU A 44 30.86 4.33 -36.93
N ASP A 45 31.10 3.51 -35.90
CA ASP A 45 30.16 3.28 -34.81
C ASP A 45 30.57 4.10 -33.57
N LEU A 46 29.86 5.17 -33.24
CA LEU A 46 30.11 5.96 -32.02
C LEU A 46 30.40 5.09 -30.79
N TYR A 47 31.56 5.32 -30.16
CA TYR A 47 31.88 4.74 -28.84
C TYR A 47 31.80 5.81 -27.75
N VAL A 48 31.12 5.48 -26.67
CA VAL A 48 31.03 6.32 -25.47
C VAL A 48 31.09 5.41 -24.25
N ASP A 49 31.98 5.68 -23.31
CA ASP A 49 31.94 5.16 -21.95
C ASP A 49 32.16 6.35 -21.02
N ILE A 50 31.06 7.01 -20.66
CA ILE A 50 31.08 8.24 -19.86
C ILE A 50 30.34 8.02 -18.56
N LYS A 51 30.91 8.59 -17.50
CA LYS A 51 30.25 8.84 -16.22
C LYS A 51 30.04 10.34 -16.07
N ALA A 52 28.81 10.75 -15.80
CA ALA A 52 28.48 12.13 -15.48
C ALA A 52 27.83 12.20 -14.11
N ARG A 53 28.29 13.13 -13.29
CA ARG A 53 27.81 13.36 -11.94
C ARG A 53 27.48 14.83 -11.78
N PHE A 54 26.31 15.09 -11.22
CA PHE A 54 25.87 16.42 -10.87
C PHE A 54 25.25 16.38 -9.48
N LYS A 55 25.63 17.30 -8.60
CA LYS A 55 25.22 17.27 -7.20
C LYS A 55 24.58 18.56 -6.75
N ASP A 56 23.60 18.41 -5.86
CA ASP A 56 23.03 19.48 -5.02
C ASP A 56 22.48 20.67 -5.81
N MET A 57 21.88 20.43 -6.98
CA MET A 57 21.18 21.48 -7.73
C MET A 57 19.93 21.93 -6.98
N GLU A 58 19.85 23.22 -6.68
CA GLU A 58 18.67 23.81 -6.07
C GLU A 58 17.48 23.76 -7.03
N LEU A 59 16.34 23.26 -6.55
CA LEU A 59 15.14 23.10 -7.37
C LEU A 59 14.22 24.32 -7.34
N SER A 60 14.29 25.18 -6.33
CA SER A 60 13.41 26.36 -6.23
C SER A 60 13.45 27.26 -7.48
N PRO A 61 14.61 27.50 -8.14
CA PRO A 61 14.68 28.26 -9.39
C PRO A 61 13.97 27.59 -10.58
N THR A 62 13.66 26.29 -10.50
CA THR A 62 12.99 25.54 -11.57
C THR A 62 11.46 25.73 -11.60
N THR A 63 10.92 26.51 -10.66
CA THR A 63 9.47 26.77 -10.51
C THR A 63 8.75 27.16 -11.80
N PRO A 64 9.27 28.07 -12.67
CA PRO A 64 8.60 28.40 -13.94
C PRO A 64 8.36 27.17 -14.83
N TYR A 65 9.26 26.19 -14.79
CA TYR A 65 9.14 24.94 -15.55
C TYR A 65 8.28 23.92 -14.81
N ALA A 66 8.48 23.75 -13.50
CA ALA A 66 7.69 22.84 -12.68
C ALA A 66 6.19 23.19 -12.71
N GLY A 67 5.85 24.48 -12.64
CA GLY A 67 4.47 24.95 -12.76
C GLY A 67 3.82 24.57 -14.09
N LYS A 68 4.58 24.60 -15.19
CA LYS A 68 4.09 24.25 -16.53
C LYS A 68 3.81 22.75 -16.69
N TYR A 69 4.70 21.89 -16.21
CA TYR A 69 4.66 20.44 -16.50
C TYR A 69 4.14 19.58 -15.34
N VAL A 70 4.39 19.99 -14.10
CA VAL A 70 4.00 19.26 -12.88
C VAL A 70 2.75 19.88 -12.24
N GLY A 71 2.45 21.14 -12.55
CA GLY A 71 1.28 21.87 -12.02
C GLY A 71 1.47 22.37 -10.59
N TYR A 72 2.72 22.40 -10.10
CA TYR A 72 3.09 22.92 -8.78
C TYR A 72 4.38 23.71 -8.86
N THR A 73 4.49 24.74 -8.04
CA THR A 73 5.77 25.40 -7.75
C THR A 73 6.65 24.48 -6.89
N VAL A 74 7.96 24.74 -6.88
CA VAL A 74 8.89 24.05 -5.99
C VAL A 74 9.33 25.01 -4.91
N GLU A 75 8.93 24.74 -3.67
CA GLU A 75 9.31 25.55 -2.52
C GLU A 75 10.79 25.34 -2.20
N LYS A 76 11.20 24.06 -2.09
CA LYS A 76 12.59 23.66 -1.84
C LYS A 76 12.87 22.24 -2.30
N GLY A 77 14.15 21.94 -2.40
CA GLY A 77 14.67 20.60 -2.62
C GLY A 77 15.95 20.64 -3.43
N LYS A 78 16.76 19.60 -3.31
CA LYS A 78 18.00 19.44 -4.07
C LYS A 78 17.90 18.24 -4.99
N LEU A 79 18.52 18.36 -6.16
CA LEU A 79 18.60 17.31 -7.16
C LEU A 79 20.05 16.95 -7.44
N SER A 80 20.34 15.66 -7.40
CA SER A 80 21.60 15.07 -7.83
C SER A 80 21.37 13.96 -8.84
N PHE A 81 22.30 13.79 -9.76
CA PHE A 81 22.31 12.74 -10.77
C PHE A 81 23.66 12.04 -10.82
N ASP A 82 23.64 10.72 -10.89
CA ASP A 82 24.79 9.89 -11.26
C ASP A 82 24.42 9.07 -12.51
N LEU A 83 25.10 9.34 -13.61
CA LEU A 83 24.85 8.77 -14.92
C LEU A 83 26.04 7.92 -15.35
N LYS A 84 25.79 6.73 -15.90
CA LYS A 84 26.80 5.92 -16.59
C LYS A 84 26.26 5.47 -17.94
N TYR A 85 26.94 5.85 -19.02
CA TYR A 85 26.45 5.69 -20.38
C TYR A 85 27.52 4.96 -21.19
N LEU A 86 27.18 3.76 -21.65
CA LEU A 86 27.99 2.94 -22.52
C LEU A 86 27.30 2.81 -23.87
N ILE A 87 27.99 3.22 -24.94
CA ILE A 87 27.57 3.03 -26.32
C ILE A 87 28.62 2.18 -27.02
N VAL A 88 28.22 1.00 -27.49
CA VAL A 88 29.06 0.09 -28.27
C VAL A 88 28.22 -0.47 -29.41
N LYS A 89 28.73 -0.40 -30.66
CA LYS A 89 28.03 -0.92 -31.85
C LYS A 89 26.58 -0.42 -31.93
N LYS A 90 26.41 0.89 -31.75
CA LYS A 90 25.12 1.59 -31.76
C LYS A 90 24.10 1.11 -30.71
N LYS A 91 24.51 0.33 -29.72
CA LYS A 91 23.66 -0.03 -28.57
C LYS A 91 24.02 0.83 -27.38
N LEU A 92 23.02 1.47 -26.79
CA LEU A 92 23.15 2.18 -25.53
C LEU A 92 22.79 1.26 -24.38
N GLU A 93 23.65 1.25 -23.37
CA GLU A 93 23.37 0.80 -22.02
C GLU A 93 23.60 1.97 -21.07
N SER A 94 22.58 2.35 -20.30
CA SER A 94 22.68 3.46 -19.36
C SER A 94 22.12 3.14 -17.99
N GLN A 95 22.79 3.66 -16.97
CA GLN A 95 22.32 3.71 -15.59
C GLN A 95 22.07 5.17 -15.22
N ASN A 96 20.86 5.48 -14.76
CA ASN A 96 20.44 6.82 -14.37
C ASN A 96 19.99 6.79 -12.91
N TYR A 97 20.87 7.23 -12.01
CA TYR A 97 20.54 7.40 -10.61
C TYR A 97 20.10 8.84 -10.37
N ILE A 98 18.86 9.00 -9.95
CA ILE A 98 18.25 10.30 -9.61
C ILE A 98 18.06 10.33 -8.10
N PHE A 99 18.61 11.36 -7.47
CA PHE A 99 18.47 11.59 -6.04
C PHE A 99 17.86 12.96 -5.79
N LEU A 100 16.72 12.97 -5.09
CA LEU A 100 16.09 14.19 -4.62
C LEU A 100 16.16 14.22 -3.09
N ASP A 101 16.55 15.35 -2.53
CA ASP A 101 16.59 15.59 -1.09
C ASP A 101 15.66 16.73 -0.69
N GLN A 102 14.88 16.51 0.37
CA GLN A 102 13.92 17.46 0.95
C GLN A 102 12.91 18.09 -0.04
N LEU A 103 12.54 17.39 -1.12
CA LEU A 103 11.62 17.93 -2.11
C LEU A 103 10.27 18.31 -1.47
N THR A 104 9.93 19.59 -1.56
CA THR A 104 8.68 20.16 -1.08
C THR A 104 8.02 20.97 -2.20
N LEU A 105 6.79 20.57 -2.55
CA LEU A 105 5.97 21.30 -3.52
C LEU A 105 5.29 22.48 -2.82
N GLY A 106 5.30 23.63 -3.48
CA GLY A 106 4.54 24.80 -3.06
C GLY A 106 3.13 24.83 -3.63
N ASP A 107 2.69 26.03 -4.01
CA ASP A 107 1.35 26.29 -4.53
C ASP A 107 1.09 25.57 -5.85
N ARG A 108 -0.19 25.22 -6.05
CA ARG A 108 -0.68 24.68 -7.32
C ARG A 108 -0.69 25.80 -8.35
N VAL A 109 -0.19 25.50 -9.55
CA VAL A 109 -0.21 26.42 -10.68
C VAL A 109 -1.34 25.99 -11.61
N GLU A 110 -2.33 26.87 -11.82
CA GLU A 110 -3.38 26.64 -12.79
C GLU A 110 -2.82 26.80 -14.20
N ASN A 111 -2.89 25.73 -14.99
CA ASN A 111 -2.54 25.74 -16.40
C ASN A 111 -3.47 24.76 -17.13
N PRO A 112 -4.01 25.11 -18.32
CA PRO A 112 -4.80 24.18 -19.13
C PRO A 112 -4.04 22.88 -19.51
N GLN A 113 -2.70 22.87 -19.48
CA GLN A 113 -1.85 21.68 -19.60
C GLN A 113 -1.46 21.04 -18.26
N ALA A 114 -1.76 21.67 -17.11
CA ALA A 114 -1.44 21.11 -15.80
C ALA A 114 -2.16 19.76 -15.65
N THR A 115 -1.37 18.71 -15.53
CA THR A 115 -1.87 17.36 -15.53
C THR A 115 -2.60 17.10 -14.21
N LYS A 116 -3.77 16.45 -14.24
CA LYS A 116 -4.61 16.13 -13.06
C LYS A 116 -3.98 15.07 -12.14
N TRP A 117 -2.67 14.93 -12.17
CA TRP A 117 -1.94 13.83 -11.58
C TRP A 117 -1.80 14.02 -10.07
N PRO A 118 -1.86 12.95 -9.26
CA PRO A 118 -1.73 13.05 -7.82
C PRO A 118 -0.24 13.13 -7.43
N VAL A 119 0.44 14.18 -7.89
CA VAL A 119 1.89 14.35 -7.71
C VAL A 119 2.28 14.33 -6.23
N LYS A 120 1.46 14.95 -5.36
CA LYS A 120 1.68 14.91 -3.90
C LYS A 120 1.70 13.49 -3.35
N LEU A 121 0.76 12.64 -3.77
CA LEU A 121 0.71 11.23 -3.36
C LEU A 121 1.90 10.45 -3.93
N ALA A 122 2.25 10.67 -5.20
CA ALA A 122 3.44 10.05 -5.80
C ALA A 122 4.72 10.39 -5.03
N ILE A 123 4.92 11.66 -4.67
CA ILE A 123 6.04 12.09 -3.82
C ILE A 123 5.96 11.43 -2.45
N ALA A 124 4.78 11.39 -1.81
CA ALA A 124 4.64 10.77 -0.49
C ALA A 124 4.94 9.25 -0.51
N LEU A 125 4.63 8.55 -1.61
CA LEU A 125 4.95 7.12 -1.80
C LEU A 125 6.44 6.87 -2.03
N LEU A 126 7.14 7.81 -2.65
CA LEU A 126 8.56 7.67 -3.01
C LEU A 126 9.49 8.18 -1.92
N LYS A 127 9.07 9.21 -1.17
CA LYS A 127 9.89 9.93 -0.19
C LYS A 127 10.02 9.15 1.11
N ASP A 128 11.24 8.82 1.48
CA ASP A 128 11.54 8.08 2.69
C ASP A 128 11.50 8.96 3.97
N ARG A 129 11.87 8.36 5.11
CA ARG A 129 11.90 9.05 6.42
C ARG A 129 12.91 10.19 6.50
N LYS A 130 13.95 10.14 5.69
CA LYS A 130 14.96 11.20 5.61
C LYS A 130 14.52 12.34 4.71
N GLY A 131 13.38 12.21 4.02
CA GLY A 131 12.95 13.18 3.01
C GLY A 131 13.62 12.94 1.65
N GLU A 132 14.22 11.77 1.46
CA GLU A 132 14.98 11.42 0.26
C GLU A 132 14.10 10.63 -0.72
N ILE A 133 14.29 10.87 -2.03
CA ILE A 133 13.74 10.03 -3.11
C ILE A 133 14.91 9.55 -3.96
N LYS A 134 15.00 8.23 -4.13
CA LYS A 134 16.05 7.57 -4.92
C LYS A 134 15.40 6.80 -6.05
N LEU A 135 15.76 7.11 -7.29
CA LEU A 135 15.29 6.41 -8.49
C LEU A 135 16.50 5.86 -9.24
N ASP A 136 16.48 4.55 -9.52
CA ASP A 136 17.42 3.90 -10.44
C ASP A 136 16.63 3.53 -11.70
N ILE A 137 16.95 4.20 -12.81
CA ILE A 137 16.24 4.05 -14.08
C ILE A 137 17.24 3.56 -15.13
N PRO A 138 17.43 2.24 -15.27
CA PRO A 138 18.24 1.69 -16.35
C PRO A 138 17.51 1.87 -17.69
N VAL A 139 18.24 2.30 -18.71
CA VAL A 139 17.71 2.41 -20.08
C VAL A 139 18.69 1.75 -21.04
N THR A 140 18.19 0.78 -21.80
CA THR A 140 18.93 0.09 -22.85
C THR A 140 18.19 0.19 -24.18
N GLY A 141 18.91 0.19 -25.29
CA GLY A 141 18.29 0.15 -26.62
C GLY A 141 19.25 0.43 -27.77
N SER A 142 18.74 0.38 -29.00
CA SER A 142 19.52 0.65 -30.22
C SER A 142 19.38 2.10 -30.64
N LEU A 143 20.48 2.74 -31.02
CA LEU A 143 20.50 4.08 -31.60
C LEU A 143 19.99 4.10 -33.05
N ASP A 144 19.92 2.94 -33.72
CA ASP A 144 19.32 2.82 -35.05
C ASP A 144 17.78 2.79 -35.01
N ASP A 145 17.17 2.60 -33.84
CA ASP A 145 15.72 2.62 -33.70
C ASP A 145 15.23 4.09 -33.64
N PRO A 146 14.47 4.59 -34.63
CA PRO A 146 14.00 5.98 -34.65
C PRO A 146 13.00 6.28 -33.51
N LYS A 147 12.43 5.27 -32.86
CA LYS A 147 11.56 5.44 -31.69
C LYS A 147 12.35 5.47 -30.38
N PHE A 148 13.64 5.14 -30.41
CA PHE A 148 14.47 5.11 -29.22
C PHE A 148 14.88 6.53 -28.81
N SER A 149 14.50 6.91 -27.60
CA SER A 149 14.90 8.17 -26.97
C SER A 149 15.07 7.96 -25.48
N VAL A 150 16.29 8.19 -24.97
CA VAL A 150 16.62 8.04 -23.55
C VAL A 150 15.71 8.92 -22.70
N TRP A 151 15.65 10.21 -23.03
CA TRP A 151 14.81 11.18 -22.33
C TRP A 151 13.32 10.82 -22.42
N GLY A 152 12.85 10.35 -23.58
CA GLY A 152 11.46 9.91 -23.75
C GLY A 152 11.11 8.71 -22.86
N ILE A 153 12.01 7.73 -22.76
CA ILE A 153 11.82 6.53 -21.93
C ILE A 153 11.82 6.89 -20.45
N ILE A 154 12.77 7.71 -19.98
CA ILE A 154 12.85 8.15 -18.58
C ILE A 154 11.56 8.89 -18.21
N ILE A 155 11.12 9.86 -19.03
CA ILE A 155 9.88 10.59 -18.80
C ILE A 155 8.70 9.62 -18.72
N LYS A 156 8.58 8.67 -19.67
CA LYS A 156 7.50 7.68 -19.65
C LYS A 156 7.48 6.84 -18.37
N ILE A 157 8.64 6.44 -17.84
CA ILE A 157 8.73 5.70 -16.58
C ILE A 157 8.24 6.55 -15.41
N LEU A 158 8.66 7.81 -15.33
CA LEU A 158 8.21 8.76 -14.29
C LEU A 158 6.70 9.03 -14.36
N ILE A 159 6.17 9.23 -15.56
CA ILE A 159 4.73 9.39 -15.81
C ILE A 159 3.96 8.14 -15.33
N ASN A 160 4.45 6.95 -15.64
CA ASN A 160 3.83 5.70 -15.23
C ASN A 160 3.87 5.52 -13.70
N LEU A 161 4.96 5.91 -13.03
CA LEU A 161 5.05 5.90 -11.57
C LEU A 161 3.99 6.82 -10.95
N ILE A 162 3.84 8.05 -11.46
CA ILE A 162 2.84 8.99 -10.97
C ILE A 162 1.41 8.50 -11.26
N SER A 163 1.18 7.93 -12.44
CA SER A 163 -0.12 7.33 -12.81
C SER A 163 -0.48 6.16 -11.88
N LYS A 164 0.48 5.26 -11.60
CA LYS A 164 0.30 4.16 -10.64
C LYS A 164 0.03 4.65 -9.21
N ALA A 165 0.59 5.79 -8.80
CA ALA A 165 0.23 6.38 -7.51
C ALA A 165 -1.28 6.73 -7.45
N ALA A 166 -1.91 7.06 -8.58
CA ALA A 166 -3.34 7.32 -8.66
C ALA A 166 -4.18 6.05 -8.68
N THR A 167 -3.79 5.07 -9.50
CA THR A 167 -4.62 3.92 -9.83
C THR A 167 -4.34 2.71 -8.94
N SER A 168 -3.10 2.55 -8.48
CA SER A 168 -2.66 1.40 -7.67
C SER A 168 -1.51 1.75 -6.72
N PRO A 169 -1.71 2.66 -5.76
CA PRO A 169 -0.64 3.12 -4.87
C PRO A 169 0.02 1.98 -4.07
N PHE A 170 -0.73 0.92 -3.74
CA PHE A 170 -0.20 -0.27 -3.07
C PHE A 170 0.72 -1.13 -3.97
N SER A 171 0.58 -1.08 -5.31
CA SER A 171 1.54 -1.72 -6.21
C SER A 171 2.95 -1.14 -6.05
N LEU A 172 3.05 0.16 -5.82
CA LEU A 172 4.34 0.85 -5.64
C LEU A 172 4.97 0.48 -4.29
N LEU A 173 4.18 0.44 -3.21
CA LEU A 173 4.67 -0.07 -1.92
C LEU A 173 5.07 -1.55 -2.03
N GLY A 174 4.25 -2.36 -2.70
CA GLY A 174 4.49 -3.78 -2.87
C GLY A 174 5.73 -4.10 -3.70
N ALA A 175 6.15 -3.23 -4.61
CA ALA A 175 7.40 -3.38 -5.36
C ALA A 175 8.65 -3.24 -4.46
N VAL A 176 8.55 -2.49 -3.36
CA VAL A 176 9.67 -2.23 -2.43
C VAL A 176 9.61 -3.17 -1.22
N PHE A 177 8.41 -3.36 -0.65
CA PHE A 177 8.20 -4.09 0.61
C PHE A 177 7.61 -5.49 0.41
N GLY A 178 7.26 -5.88 -0.82
CA GLY A 178 6.58 -7.14 -1.14
C GLY A 178 5.05 -7.07 -1.01
N GLY A 179 4.32 -8.00 -1.64
CA GLY A 179 2.85 -8.15 -1.46
C GLY A 179 1.95 -7.50 -2.53
N GLY A 180 2.46 -6.59 -3.36
CA GLY A 180 1.73 -6.03 -4.50
C GLY A 180 0.39 -5.36 -4.14
N GLU A 181 -0.59 -5.43 -5.05
CA GLU A 181 -1.94 -4.85 -4.84
C GLU A 181 -2.75 -5.53 -3.74
N GLU A 182 -2.38 -6.74 -3.35
CA GLU A 182 -3.04 -7.43 -2.25
C GLU A 182 -2.85 -6.76 -0.89
N LEU A 183 -1.92 -5.81 -0.78
CA LEU A 183 -1.78 -4.94 0.38
C LEU A 183 -2.92 -3.93 0.52
N SER A 184 -3.78 -3.77 -0.49
CA SER A 184 -4.89 -2.81 -0.46
C SER A 184 -6.10 -3.27 0.35
N PHE A 185 -6.10 -4.50 0.89
CA PHE A 185 -7.18 -5.02 1.71
C PHE A 185 -6.75 -6.14 2.67
N VAL A 186 -7.63 -6.43 3.64
CA VAL A 186 -7.56 -7.59 4.53
C VAL A 186 -8.90 -8.31 4.52
N GLU A 187 -8.91 -9.60 4.16
CA GLU A 187 -10.13 -10.42 4.13
C GLU A 187 -10.45 -11.04 5.49
N PHE A 188 -11.72 -11.20 5.78
CA PHE A 188 -12.23 -11.83 6.99
C PHE A 188 -13.07 -13.05 6.64
N ASP A 189 -13.15 -13.98 7.59
CA ASP A 189 -14.18 -15.01 7.54
C ASP A 189 -15.55 -14.42 7.85
N TYR A 190 -16.58 -15.06 7.30
CA TYR A 190 -17.95 -14.59 7.41
C TYR A 190 -18.40 -14.50 8.87
N GLY A 191 -18.96 -13.35 9.28
CA GLY A 191 -19.37 -13.07 10.65
C GLY A 191 -18.22 -12.84 11.64
N SER A 192 -16.97 -12.88 11.21
CA SER A 192 -15.79 -12.80 12.07
C SER A 192 -15.11 -11.42 12.04
N THR A 193 -14.51 -11.05 13.17
CA THR A 193 -13.62 -9.89 13.33
C THR A 193 -12.17 -10.29 13.58
N THR A 194 -11.86 -11.59 13.52
CA THR A 194 -10.51 -12.11 13.76
C THR A 194 -9.62 -11.88 12.54
N VAL A 195 -8.47 -11.26 12.77
CA VAL A 195 -7.41 -11.13 11.75
C VAL A 195 -6.63 -12.43 11.67
N ALA A 196 -6.77 -13.16 10.57
CA ALA A 196 -6.04 -14.40 10.32
C ALA A 196 -4.52 -14.18 10.09
N GLU A 197 -3.72 -15.24 10.21
CA GLU A 197 -2.26 -15.17 10.08
C GLU A 197 -1.75 -14.59 8.74
N PRO A 198 -2.30 -14.96 7.55
CA PRO A 198 -1.86 -14.37 6.28
C PRO A 198 -2.04 -12.85 6.24
N ASN A 199 -3.11 -12.36 6.87
CA ASN A 199 -3.40 -10.93 6.96
C ASN A 199 -2.48 -10.22 7.95
N THR A 200 -2.00 -10.92 8.99
CA THR A 200 -1.02 -10.36 9.93
C THR A 200 0.27 -9.98 9.19
N LYS A 201 0.76 -10.84 8.30
CA LYS A 201 1.94 -10.54 7.46
C LYS A 201 1.71 -9.36 6.52
N LYS A 202 0.52 -9.27 5.91
CA LYS A 202 0.14 -8.10 5.09
C LYS A 202 0.18 -6.80 5.91
N LEU A 203 -0.37 -6.82 7.13
CA LEU A 203 -0.37 -5.67 8.02
C LEU A 203 1.05 -5.28 8.47
N GLU A 204 1.94 -6.24 8.74
CA GLU A 204 3.35 -5.96 9.03
C GLU A 204 4.05 -5.24 7.87
N THR A 205 3.79 -5.66 6.63
CA THR A 205 4.31 -4.97 5.44
C THR A 205 3.77 -3.54 5.32
N ILE A 206 2.48 -3.33 5.59
CA ILE A 206 1.87 -1.99 5.61
C ILE A 206 2.50 -1.12 6.70
N VAL A 207 2.72 -1.66 7.91
CA VAL A 207 3.41 -0.96 8.99
C VAL A 207 4.82 -0.55 8.56
N LYS A 208 5.60 -1.45 7.96
CA LYS A 208 6.94 -1.12 7.45
C LYS A 208 6.89 0.01 6.41
N ALA A 209 5.96 -0.08 5.47
CA ALA A 209 5.79 0.92 4.43
C ALA A 209 5.39 2.30 4.99
N LEU A 210 4.41 2.35 5.89
CA LEU A 210 3.96 3.61 6.52
C LEU A 210 5.04 4.20 7.43
N HIS A 211 5.81 3.36 8.11
CA HIS A 211 6.93 3.82 8.93
C HIS A 211 8.04 4.42 8.06
N ASP A 212 8.36 3.79 6.93
CA ASP A 212 9.38 4.27 6.00
C ASP A 212 8.93 5.47 5.13
N ARG A 213 7.62 5.73 5.07
CA ARG A 213 6.99 6.81 4.30
C ARG A 213 6.15 7.71 5.22
N PRO A 214 6.77 8.60 6.03
CA PRO A 214 6.07 9.33 7.09
C PRO A 214 5.05 10.35 6.57
N SER A 215 5.17 10.76 5.30
CA SER A 215 4.20 11.67 4.68
C SER A 215 2.90 11.00 4.26
N LEU A 216 2.84 9.66 4.21
CA LEU A 216 1.62 8.94 3.86
C LEU A 216 0.65 8.89 5.02
N LYS A 217 -0.63 9.08 4.70
CA LYS A 217 -1.76 8.77 5.58
C LYS A 217 -2.53 7.59 5.01
N MET A 218 -3.24 6.87 5.88
CA MET A 218 -4.04 5.73 5.48
C MET A 218 -5.46 5.83 6.04
N ASP A 219 -6.42 5.64 5.15
CA ASP A 219 -7.81 5.45 5.49
C ASP A 219 -8.17 3.97 5.42
N ILE A 220 -9.02 3.55 6.35
CA ILE A 220 -9.48 2.18 6.53
C ILE A 220 -11.01 2.16 6.43
N GLU A 221 -11.54 1.35 5.52
CA GLU A 221 -12.98 1.16 5.33
C GLU A 221 -13.33 -0.31 5.57
N GLY A 222 -14.20 -0.58 6.54
CA GLY A 222 -14.69 -1.93 6.82
C GLY A 222 -15.91 -2.28 5.98
N HIS A 223 -15.97 -3.51 5.48
CA HIS A 223 -17.05 -3.98 4.63
C HIS A 223 -17.53 -5.38 5.04
N VAL A 224 -18.70 -5.74 4.50
CA VAL A 224 -19.36 -7.02 4.71
C VAL A 224 -19.93 -7.58 3.41
N ASP A 225 -20.00 -8.90 3.33
CA ASP A 225 -20.86 -9.62 2.39
C ASP A 225 -22.27 -9.67 3.00
N MET A 226 -23.24 -9.00 2.37
CA MET A 226 -24.57 -8.79 2.96
C MET A 226 -25.32 -10.08 3.31
N GLU A 227 -25.06 -11.17 2.58
CA GLU A 227 -25.73 -12.46 2.78
C GLU A 227 -24.89 -13.39 3.65
N LYS A 228 -23.61 -13.57 3.29
CA LYS A 228 -22.76 -14.54 3.97
C LYS A 228 -22.34 -14.06 5.35
N ASP A 229 -22.07 -12.76 5.55
CA ASP A 229 -21.83 -12.24 6.89
C ASP A 229 -23.09 -12.28 7.75
N ARG A 230 -24.29 -12.18 7.17
CA ARG A 230 -25.54 -12.34 7.91
C ARG A 230 -25.65 -13.75 8.49
N GLU A 231 -25.44 -14.77 7.67
CA GLU A 231 -25.46 -16.17 8.12
C GLU A 231 -24.30 -16.48 9.07
N GLY A 232 -23.09 -15.98 8.79
CA GLY A 232 -21.94 -16.09 9.68
C GLY A 232 -22.21 -15.46 11.04
N LEU A 233 -22.85 -14.29 11.08
CA LEU A 233 -23.18 -13.60 12.33
C LEU A 233 -24.27 -14.33 13.12
N LYS A 234 -25.25 -14.96 12.45
CA LYS A 234 -26.20 -15.85 13.14
C LYS A 234 -25.49 -16.99 13.85
N GLN A 235 -24.55 -17.66 13.16
CA GLN A 235 -23.77 -18.74 13.75
C GLN A 235 -22.89 -18.24 14.91
N TYR A 236 -22.27 -17.07 14.77
CA TYR A 236 -21.50 -16.44 15.83
C TYR A 236 -22.35 -16.15 17.07
N LEU A 237 -23.52 -15.51 16.90
CA LEU A 237 -24.44 -15.18 17.99
C LEU A 237 -25.00 -16.44 18.67
N PHE A 238 -25.30 -17.48 17.89
CA PHE A 238 -25.68 -18.79 18.41
C PHE A 238 -24.56 -19.36 19.30
N ASN A 239 -23.33 -19.45 18.78
CA ASN A 239 -22.19 -19.97 19.54
C ASN A 239 -21.96 -19.17 20.82
N ARG A 240 -22.11 -17.84 20.76
CA ARG A 240 -21.98 -16.94 21.91
C ARG A 240 -23.06 -17.18 22.97
N LYS A 241 -24.30 -17.48 22.57
CA LYS A 241 -25.38 -17.88 23.50
C LYS A 241 -25.04 -19.18 24.24
N VAL A 242 -24.46 -20.18 23.55
CA VAL A 242 -24.01 -21.43 24.18
C VAL A 242 -22.82 -21.17 25.12
N LYS A 243 -21.81 -20.41 24.69
CA LYS A 243 -20.65 -20.03 25.51
C LYS A 243 -21.05 -19.23 26.77
N ALA A 244 -22.06 -18.38 26.66
CA ALA A 244 -22.57 -17.61 27.80
C ALA A 244 -23.11 -18.53 28.91
N GLN A 245 -23.69 -19.70 28.58
CA GLN A 245 -24.14 -20.67 29.59
C GLN A 245 -22.97 -21.25 30.38
N LYS A 246 -21.87 -21.57 29.69
CA LYS A 246 -20.64 -22.02 30.36
C LYS A 246 -20.05 -20.92 31.24
N LEU A 247 -19.95 -19.69 30.75
CA LEU A 247 -19.48 -18.56 31.54
C LEU A 247 -20.34 -18.35 32.80
N ASN A 248 -21.66 -18.38 32.68
CA ASN A 248 -22.58 -18.24 33.81
C ASN A 248 -22.38 -19.35 34.86
N GLU A 249 -22.14 -20.59 34.43
CA GLU A 249 -21.83 -21.69 35.35
C GLU A 249 -20.47 -21.50 36.04
N MET A 250 -19.44 -21.08 35.30
CA MET A 250 -18.10 -20.79 35.84
C MET A 250 -18.17 -19.72 36.94
N VAL A 251 -18.86 -18.61 36.67
CA VAL A 251 -19.04 -17.52 37.64
C VAL A 251 -19.80 -17.99 38.87
N LYS A 252 -20.87 -18.79 38.73
CA LYS A 252 -21.59 -19.39 39.86
C LYS A 252 -20.71 -20.31 40.72
N LYS A 253 -19.66 -20.90 40.15
CA LYS A 253 -18.67 -21.73 40.85
C LYS A 253 -17.49 -20.92 41.42
N GLY A 254 -17.55 -19.59 41.38
CA GLY A 254 -16.50 -18.71 41.89
C GLY A 254 -15.26 -18.61 40.99
N GLN A 255 -15.34 -19.06 39.74
CA GLN A 255 -14.26 -18.90 38.77
C GLN A 255 -14.24 -17.49 38.16
N PRO A 256 -13.07 -16.98 37.73
CA PRO A 256 -12.97 -15.64 37.15
C PRO A 256 -13.79 -15.53 35.85
N ALA A 257 -14.49 -14.40 35.70
CA ALA A 257 -15.17 -14.07 34.46
C ALA A 257 -14.15 -13.65 33.39
N ILE A 258 -14.12 -14.39 32.28
CA ILE A 258 -13.35 -14.06 31.08
C ILE A 258 -14.29 -13.63 29.95
N PRO A 259 -13.80 -12.94 28.89
CA PRO A 259 -14.63 -12.60 27.75
C PRO A 259 -15.33 -13.82 27.17
N VAL A 260 -16.62 -13.70 26.83
CA VAL A 260 -17.44 -14.82 26.35
C VAL A 260 -16.82 -15.48 25.12
N ASP A 261 -16.19 -14.70 24.24
CA ASP A 261 -15.62 -15.21 22.99
C ASP A 261 -14.41 -16.11 23.23
N ASP A 262 -13.70 -15.92 24.35
CA ASP A 262 -12.53 -16.72 24.76
C ASP A 262 -12.92 -18.04 25.44
N ILE A 263 -14.20 -18.22 25.79
CA ILE A 263 -14.70 -19.46 26.38
C ILE A 263 -14.60 -20.60 25.36
N LYS A 264 -13.90 -21.67 25.76
CA LYS A 264 -13.84 -22.93 25.01
C LYS A 264 -14.85 -23.92 25.56
N ILE A 265 -15.58 -24.61 24.68
CA ILE A 265 -16.52 -25.67 25.05
C ILE A 265 -15.94 -26.99 24.55
N GLU A 266 -15.70 -27.92 25.46
CA GLU A 266 -15.22 -29.25 25.09
C GLU A 266 -16.36 -30.06 24.46
N PRO A 267 -16.09 -30.97 23.50
CA PRO A 267 -17.14 -31.75 22.82
C PRO A 267 -18.09 -32.47 23.78
N LYS A 268 -17.57 -33.00 24.89
CA LYS A 268 -18.34 -33.68 25.94
C LYS A 268 -19.29 -32.78 26.74
N GLU A 269 -19.04 -31.47 26.74
CA GLU A 269 -19.83 -30.48 27.48
C GLU A 269 -20.81 -29.74 26.58
N TYR A 270 -20.65 -29.85 25.26
CA TYR A 270 -21.39 -29.08 24.27
C TYR A 270 -22.91 -29.27 24.40
N GLU A 271 -23.37 -30.52 24.43
CA GLU A 271 -24.80 -30.82 24.50
C GLU A 271 -25.45 -30.27 25.79
N LYS A 272 -24.73 -30.29 26.92
CA LYS A 272 -25.19 -29.70 28.18
C LYS A 272 -25.47 -28.21 28.00
N TYR A 273 -24.50 -27.45 27.49
CA TYR A 273 -24.64 -26.01 27.33
C TYR A 273 -25.60 -25.62 26.21
N LEU A 274 -25.70 -26.43 25.15
CA LEU A 274 -26.70 -26.28 24.11
C LEU A 274 -28.12 -26.41 24.67
N LYS A 275 -28.39 -27.45 25.47
CA LYS A 275 -29.68 -27.64 26.14
C LYS A 275 -30.03 -26.49 27.08
N MET A 276 -29.04 -25.96 27.82
CA MET A 276 -29.24 -24.78 28.66
C MET A 276 -29.58 -23.54 27.82
N ALA A 277 -28.84 -23.27 26.75
CA ALA A 277 -29.08 -22.14 25.87
C ALA A 277 -30.46 -22.24 25.21
N TYR A 278 -30.81 -23.41 24.66
CA TYR A 278 -32.11 -23.67 24.04
C TYR A 278 -33.27 -23.47 25.03
N LYS A 279 -33.13 -23.84 26.30
CA LYS A 279 -34.15 -23.63 27.33
C LYS A 279 -34.42 -22.16 27.63
N GLU A 280 -33.38 -21.31 27.59
CA GLU A 280 -33.50 -19.86 27.82
C GLU A 280 -34.16 -19.11 26.65
N GLU A 281 -34.16 -19.68 25.44
CA GLU A 281 -34.77 -19.02 24.28
C GLU A 281 -36.29 -18.88 24.40
N LYS A 282 -36.83 -17.77 23.88
CA LYS A 282 -38.25 -17.38 24.03
C LYS A 282 -39.12 -17.66 22.80
N PHE A 283 -38.55 -18.23 21.74
CA PHE A 283 -39.32 -18.59 20.54
C PHE A 283 -40.25 -19.80 20.80
N PRO A 284 -41.30 -20.00 19.97
CA PRO A 284 -42.19 -21.15 20.09
C PRO A 284 -41.46 -22.48 19.93
N LYS A 285 -41.49 -23.34 20.96
CA LYS A 285 -40.81 -24.64 20.97
C LYS A 285 -41.80 -25.76 20.62
N PRO A 286 -41.39 -26.78 19.84
CA PRO A 286 -42.21 -27.96 19.59
C PRO A 286 -42.62 -28.61 20.91
N LYS A 287 -43.91 -28.91 21.05
CA LYS A 287 -44.47 -29.59 22.22
C LYS A 287 -44.75 -31.04 21.89
N ASN A 288 -44.55 -31.92 22.87
CA ASN A 288 -44.99 -33.31 22.80
C ASN A 288 -46.52 -33.39 22.93
N VAL A 289 -47.07 -34.59 22.69
CA VAL A 289 -48.51 -34.91 22.80
C VAL A 289 -49.15 -34.58 24.15
N ILE A 290 -48.34 -34.34 25.21
CA ILE A 290 -48.78 -33.96 26.57
C ILE A 290 -48.58 -32.44 26.84
N GLY A 291 -48.17 -31.65 25.85
CA GLY A 291 -48.04 -30.18 25.96
C GLY A 291 -46.72 -29.66 26.58
N MET A 292 -45.80 -30.55 26.96
CA MET A 292 -44.44 -30.19 27.43
C MET A 292 -43.50 -29.96 26.23
N ALA A 293 -42.47 -29.11 26.40
CA ALA A 293 -41.43 -28.92 25.39
C ALA A 293 -40.74 -30.27 25.07
N LYS A 294 -40.67 -30.62 23.79
CA LYS A 294 -40.04 -31.86 23.33
C LYS A 294 -38.54 -31.82 23.60
N ASP A 295 -37.97 -32.93 24.08
CA ASP A 295 -36.51 -33.10 24.09
C ASP A 295 -36.06 -33.35 22.64
N LEU A 296 -35.32 -32.40 22.07
CA LEU A 296 -34.92 -32.39 20.67
C LEU A 296 -33.45 -32.83 20.55
N PRO A 297 -33.09 -33.57 19.48
CA PRO A 297 -31.69 -33.81 19.14
C PRO A 297 -30.90 -32.50 18.98
N ALA A 298 -29.60 -32.53 19.28
CA ALA A 298 -28.73 -31.35 19.18
C ALA A 298 -28.83 -30.61 17.82
N PRO A 299 -28.81 -31.28 16.66
CA PRO A 299 -28.93 -30.60 15.37
C PRO A 299 -30.27 -29.87 15.17
N GLU A 300 -31.36 -30.37 15.76
CA GLU A 300 -32.67 -29.71 15.68
C GLU A 300 -32.73 -28.47 16.58
N MET A 301 -32.15 -28.54 17.79
CA MET A 301 -32.02 -27.38 18.68
C MET A 301 -31.19 -26.28 18.01
N GLU A 302 -30.05 -26.64 17.43
CA GLU A 302 -29.18 -25.72 16.68
C GLU A 302 -29.94 -25.02 15.55
N LYS A 303 -30.58 -25.81 14.68
CA LYS A 303 -31.33 -25.26 13.55
C LYS A 303 -32.43 -24.31 14.00
N LEU A 304 -33.19 -24.67 15.04
CA LEU A 304 -34.25 -23.80 15.57
C LEU A 304 -33.67 -22.51 16.15
N MET A 305 -32.60 -22.58 16.93
CA MET A 305 -31.98 -21.39 17.50
C MET A 305 -31.44 -20.46 16.40
N VAL A 306 -30.67 -21.00 15.46
CA VAL A 306 -30.09 -20.20 14.35
C VAL A 306 -31.18 -19.56 13.49
N THR A 307 -32.26 -20.29 13.17
CA THR A 307 -33.37 -19.76 12.35
C THR A 307 -34.11 -18.60 13.03
N HIS A 308 -34.14 -18.57 14.36
CA HIS A 308 -34.78 -17.48 15.12
C HIS A 308 -33.83 -16.35 15.51
N ILE A 309 -32.54 -16.42 15.12
CA ILE A 309 -31.63 -15.30 15.28
C ILE A 309 -31.86 -14.31 14.14
N GLU A 310 -32.34 -13.13 14.50
CA GLU A 310 -32.44 -12.00 13.60
C GLU A 310 -31.13 -11.23 13.57
N VAL A 311 -30.61 -10.99 12.37
CA VAL A 311 -29.44 -10.13 12.12
C VAL A 311 -29.90 -8.98 11.24
N LYS A 312 -29.88 -7.78 11.81
CA LYS A 312 -30.27 -6.53 11.14
C LYS A 312 -29.08 -5.92 10.42
N GLU A 313 -29.35 -4.97 9.54
CA GLU A 313 -28.31 -4.22 8.85
C GLU A 313 -27.41 -3.43 9.83
N SER A 314 -27.97 -2.95 10.95
CA SER A 314 -27.20 -2.30 12.02
C SER A 314 -26.13 -3.22 12.61
N ASP A 315 -26.44 -4.52 12.74
CA ASP A 315 -25.49 -5.50 13.26
C ASP A 315 -24.35 -5.73 12.26
N LEU A 316 -24.67 -5.75 10.95
CA LEU A 316 -23.67 -5.83 9.88
C LEU A 316 -22.78 -4.58 9.83
N ARG A 317 -23.36 -3.39 10.08
CA ARG A 317 -22.60 -2.14 10.19
C ARG A 317 -21.64 -2.15 11.39
N ILE A 318 -22.09 -2.69 12.52
CA ILE A 318 -21.24 -2.90 13.70
C ILE A 318 -20.10 -3.88 13.34
N LEU A 319 -20.38 -4.98 12.65
CA LEU A 319 -19.37 -5.93 12.20
C LEU A 319 -18.30 -5.27 11.32
N ALA A 320 -18.72 -4.49 10.31
CA ALA A 320 -17.82 -3.72 9.45
C ALA A 320 -16.93 -2.76 10.27
N SER A 321 -17.52 -1.98 11.18
CA SER A 321 -16.80 -1.06 12.05
C SER A 321 -15.78 -1.77 12.96
N GLN A 322 -16.18 -2.90 13.55
CA GLN A 322 -15.31 -3.71 14.39
C GLN A 322 -14.11 -4.29 13.61
N ARG A 323 -14.32 -4.73 12.37
CA ARG A 323 -13.21 -5.17 11.50
C ARG A 323 -12.22 -4.04 11.25
N ALA A 324 -12.70 -2.85 10.89
CA ALA A 324 -11.85 -1.68 10.67
C ALA A 324 -11.07 -1.30 11.95
N MET A 325 -11.72 -1.34 13.12
CA MET A 325 -11.07 -1.12 14.42
C MET A 325 -9.99 -2.15 14.70
N LYS A 326 -10.27 -3.45 14.52
CA LYS A 326 -9.27 -4.52 14.73
C LYS A 326 -8.04 -4.36 13.85
N VAL A 327 -8.24 -3.94 12.61
CA VAL A 327 -7.14 -3.66 11.69
C VAL A 327 -6.35 -2.44 12.12
N LYS A 328 -7.02 -1.34 12.48
CA LYS A 328 -6.36 -0.13 13.02
C LYS A 328 -5.54 -0.46 14.27
N ASP A 329 -6.12 -1.19 15.22
CA ASP A 329 -5.44 -1.61 16.45
C ASP A 329 -4.20 -2.46 16.14
N ALA A 330 -4.29 -3.38 15.16
CA ALA A 330 -3.17 -4.20 14.74
C ALA A 330 -2.02 -3.37 14.14
N ILE A 331 -2.32 -2.35 13.34
CA ILE A 331 -1.32 -1.41 12.78
C ILE A 331 -0.65 -0.61 13.91
N LEU A 332 -1.44 -0.05 14.82
CA LEU A 332 -0.96 0.82 15.91
C LEU A 332 -0.24 0.05 17.03
N LYS A 333 -0.50 -1.25 17.17
CA LYS A 333 0.20 -2.12 18.14
C LYS A 333 1.73 -2.11 17.96
N SER A 334 2.21 -1.86 16.74
CA SER A 334 3.64 -1.71 16.44
C SER A 334 4.31 -0.54 17.16
N LYS A 335 3.54 0.49 17.55
CA LYS A 335 4.01 1.78 18.08
C LYS A 335 4.97 2.54 17.15
N GLN A 336 5.06 2.13 15.89
CA GLN A 336 5.90 2.76 14.87
C GLN A 336 5.13 3.79 14.03
N ILE A 337 3.80 3.76 14.09
CA ILE A 337 2.90 4.62 13.32
C ILE A 337 2.12 5.50 14.27
N GLU A 338 2.11 6.80 13.99
CA GLU A 338 1.37 7.79 14.75
C GLU A 338 -0.16 7.61 14.55
N PRO A 339 -0.98 7.57 15.62
CA PRO A 339 -2.43 7.35 15.51
C PRO A 339 -3.16 8.31 14.57
N GLU A 340 -2.71 9.57 14.47
CA GLU A 340 -3.23 10.62 13.60
C GLU A 340 -2.98 10.39 12.10
N ARG A 341 -2.25 9.32 11.73
CA ARG A 341 -2.03 8.94 10.33
C ARG A 341 -2.98 7.86 9.84
N VAL A 342 -3.75 7.24 10.73
CA VAL A 342 -4.64 6.12 10.42
C VAL A 342 -6.08 6.44 10.78
N PHE A 343 -6.93 6.60 9.78
CA PHE A 343 -8.33 6.99 9.93
C PHE A 343 -9.25 5.82 9.60
N ILE A 344 -10.35 5.69 10.34
CA ILE A 344 -11.45 4.80 9.96
C ILE A 344 -12.50 5.69 9.31
N LEU A 345 -12.94 5.32 8.13
CA LEU A 345 -14.03 5.99 7.43
C LEU A 345 -15.29 5.12 7.46
N GLU A 346 -16.44 5.78 7.61
CA GLU A 346 -17.74 5.15 7.37
C GLU A 346 -17.85 4.87 5.86
N PRO A 347 -18.03 3.62 5.44
CA PRO A 347 -18.17 3.30 4.03
C PRO A 347 -19.52 3.82 3.52
N LYS A 348 -19.56 4.31 2.27
CA LYS A 348 -20.83 4.75 1.63
C LYS A 348 -21.85 3.61 1.48
N SER A 349 -21.37 2.37 1.40
CA SER A 349 -22.13 1.14 1.30
C SER A 349 -21.44 0.05 2.13
N LEU A 350 -22.23 -0.79 2.79
CA LEU A 350 -21.72 -1.93 3.56
C LEU A 350 -21.02 -2.97 2.69
N ALA A 351 -21.57 -3.25 1.51
CA ALA A 351 -20.91 -4.07 0.50
C ALA A 351 -19.89 -3.22 -0.29
N PRO A 352 -18.66 -3.74 -0.52
CA PRO A 352 -17.65 -3.05 -1.29
C PRO A 352 -17.88 -3.25 -2.81
N GLU A 353 -17.10 -2.54 -3.62
CA GLU A 353 -17.00 -2.87 -5.04
C GLU A 353 -16.46 -4.29 -5.24
N LYS A 354 -17.10 -5.05 -6.13
CA LYS A 354 -16.72 -6.44 -6.43
C LYS A 354 -15.34 -6.47 -7.07
N LYS A 355 -14.45 -7.29 -6.52
CA LYS A 355 -13.14 -7.61 -7.07
C LYS A 355 -13.08 -9.11 -7.32
N GLU A 356 -12.58 -9.54 -8.47
CA GLU A 356 -12.48 -10.97 -8.79
C GLU A 356 -11.62 -11.70 -7.75
N LYS A 357 -12.09 -12.86 -7.29
CA LYS A 357 -11.39 -13.73 -6.32
C LYS A 357 -11.08 -13.08 -4.95
N VAL A 358 -11.74 -11.98 -4.61
CA VAL A 358 -11.63 -11.35 -3.28
C VAL A 358 -13.00 -11.34 -2.60
N LYS A 359 -13.07 -11.75 -1.33
CA LYS A 359 -14.27 -11.71 -0.51
C LYS A 359 -14.75 -10.26 -0.31
N GLU A 360 -16.06 -10.07 -0.20
CA GLU A 360 -16.66 -8.78 0.19
C GLU A 360 -16.52 -8.51 1.69
N SER A 361 -16.43 -9.58 2.50
CA SER A 361 -16.09 -9.54 3.93
C SER A 361 -14.64 -9.13 4.12
N ARG A 362 -14.34 -7.84 4.00
CA ARG A 362 -12.97 -7.34 4.02
C ARG A 362 -12.89 -5.93 4.61
N VAL A 363 -11.67 -5.49 4.84
CA VAL A 363 -11.31 -4.10 5.10
C VAL A 363 -10.48 -3.61 3.93
N ASP A 364 -10.90 -2.55 3.25
CA ASP A 364 -10.15 -1.91 2.17
C ASP A 364 -9.32 -0.74 2.74
N PHE A 365 -8.15 -0.48 2.14
CA PHE A 365 -7.25 0.60 2.49
C PHE A 365 -7.12 1.62 1.37
N LYS A 366 -6.97 2.90 1.73
CA LYS A 366 -6.66 3.99 0.79
C LYS A 366 -5.52 4.82 1.32
N LEU A 367 -4.53 5.09 0.47
CA LEU A 367 -3.40 5.95 0.80
C LEU A 367 -3.66 7.38 0.35
N LYS A 368 -3.20 8.34 1.15
CA LYS A 368 -3.37 9.77 0.92
C LYS A 368 -2.09 10.55 1.16
#